data_AF-A0A2H5ZBQ5-F1
#
_entry.id   AF-A0A2H5ZBQ5-F1
#
_cell.length_a   1.000
_cell.length_b   1.000
_cell.length_c   1.000
_cell.angle_alpha   90.00
_cell.angle_beta   90.00
_cell.angle_gamma   90.00
#
_symmetry.space_group_name_H-M   'P 1'
#
loop_
_entity.id
_entity.type
_entity.pdbx_description
1 polymer ?
#
loop_
_entity_poly.entity_id
_entity_poly.type
_entity_poly.pdbx_seq_one_letter_code
_entity_poly.pdbx_strand_id
1 'polypeptide(L)'
;MNGPAEAARPGRLSGALFTECAEWIWEQLQEEDGIFLSGELVELILVTERELGIHDRDLFTIASTLAAEFAARGIQTAPGAITADLIRAVLEWEDQFLGLAGIPRAES
;
A
#
# COMPACT_ATOMS: atom_id res chain seq x y z
N MET A 1 -29.29 6.16 14.75
CA MET A 1 -28.36 5.41 15.62
C MET A 1 -27.01 5.51 14.94
N ASN A 2 -26.25 6.56 15.20
CA ASN A 2 -24.95 6.78 14.57
C ASN A 2 -23.89 6.26 15.54
N GLY A 3 -23.21 5.16 15.17
CA GLY A 3 -22.02 4.71 15.90
C GLY A 3 -20.91 5.76 15.82
N PRO A 4 -19.97 5.80 16.77
CA PRO A 4 -18.87 6.74 16.70
C PRO A 4 -18.09 6.46 15.42
N ALA A 5 -17.92 7.48 14.57
CA ALA A 5 -16.90 7.47 13.53
C ALA A 5 -15.59 7.15 14.23
N GLU A 6 -14.94 6.06 13.82
CA GLU A 6 -13.68 5.60 14.37
C GLU A 6 -12.65 6.71 14.15
N ALA A 7 -12.50 7.57 15.16
CA ALA A 7 -11.57 8.68 15.12
C ALA A 7 -10.18 8.08 14.88
N ALA A 8 -9.53 8.51 13.79
CA ALA A 8 -8.16 8.15 13.45
C ALA A 8 -7.31 8.15 14.71
N ARG A 9 -6.90 6.97 15.17
CA ARG A 9 -5.98 6.87 16.29
C ARG A 9 -4.67 7.52 15.82
N PRO A 10 -4.12 8.50 16.55
CA PRO A 10 -2.82 9.06 16.19
C PRO A 10 -1.82 7.89 16.14
N GLY A 11 -1.26 7.63 14.94
CA GLY A 11 -0.36 6.51 14.70
C GLY A 11 -0.84 5.41 13.73
N ARG A 12 -2.00 5.54 13.07
CA ARG A 12 -2.46 4.54 12.08
C ARG A 12 -2.90 5.14 10.74
N LEU A 13 -2.45 4.55 9.63
CA LEU A 13 -2.96 4.91 8.30
C LEU A 13 -4.41 4.46 8.13
N SER A 14 -5.34 5.42 8.15
CA SER A 14 -6.78 5.13 8.09
C SER A 14 -7.58 6.32 7.55
N GLY A 15 -8.76 6.03 6.99
CA GLY A 15 -9.70 7.05 6.51
C GLY A 15 -9.08 7.97 5.46
N ALA A 16 -9.22 9.29 5.65
CA ALA A 16 -8.70 10.29 4.71
C ALA A 16 -7.18 10.23 4.53
N LEU A 17 -6.42 9.91 5.58
CA LEU A 17 -4.96 9.80 5.49
C LEU A 17 -4.53 8.61 4.63
N PHE A 18 -5.30 7.52 4.64
CA PHE A 18 -5.07 6.39 3.76
C PHE A 18 -5.26 6.78 2.29
N THR A 19 -6.35 7.50 1.99
CA THR A 19 -6.60 8.01 0.63
C THR A 19 -5.48 8.96 0.18
N GLU A 20 -5.09 9.91 1.03
CA GLU A 20 -3.98 10.83 0.75
C GLU A 20 -2.66 10.10 0.50
N CYS A 21 -2.37 9.06 1.30
CA CYS A 21 -1.18 8.23 1.12
C CYS A 21 -1.20 7.50 -0.23
N ALA A 22 -2.33 6.89 -0.60
CA ALA A 22 -2.45 6.18 -1.87
C ALA A 22 -2.34 7.11 -3.08
N GLU A 23 -2.97 8.29 -3.01
CA GLU A 23 -2.88 9.34 -4.04
C GLU A 23 -1.44 9.83 -4.18
N TRP A 24 -0.77 10.13 -3.06
CA TRP A 24 0.60 10.60 -3.06
C TRP A 24 1.58 9.56 -3.62
N ILE A 25 1.48 8.29 -3.20
CA ILE A 25 2.30 7.19 -3.75
C ILE A 25 2.09 7.07 -5.27
N TRP A 26 0.84 7.16 -5.73
CA TRP A 26 0.52 7.11 -7.15
C TRP A 26 1.19 8.25 -7.94
N GLU A 27 1.25 9.45 -7.39
CA GLU A 27 1.99 10.58 -7.99
C GLU A 27 3.49 10.30 -8.03
N GLN A 28 4.11 9.87 -6.92
CA GLN A 28 5.55 9.64 -6.85
C GLN A 28 6.02 8.54 -7.82
N LEU A 29 5.26 7.45 -7.95
CA LEU A 29 5.59 6.36 -8.88
C LEU A 29 5.66 6.84 -10.34
N GLN A 30 4.84 7.81 -10.73
CA GLN A 30 4.83 8.33 -12.08
C GLN A 30 5.89 9.41 -12.30
N GLU A 31 6.04 10.32 -11.34
CA GLU A 31 6.91 11.50 -11.46
C GLU A 31 8.39 11.13 -11.26
N GLU A 32 8.70 10.27 -10.29
CA GLU A 32 10.07 9.94 -9.90
C GLU A 32 10.55 8.62 -10.52
N ASP A 33 9.73 7.57 -10.50
CA ASP A 33 10.13 6.23 -10.97
C ASP A 33 9.78 5.95 -12.44
N GLY A 34 8.91 6.76 -13.05
CA GLY A 34 8.39 6.53 -14.40
C GLY A 34 7.52 5.27 -14.53
N ILE A 35 6.94 4.81 -13.42
CA ILE A 35 6.07 3.65 -13.33
C ILE A 35 4.61 4.11 -13.44
N PHE A 36 3.88 3.56 -14.43
CA PHE A 36 2.48 3.90 -14.67
C PHE A 36 1.58 2.75 -14.23
N LEU A 37 0.83 2.98 -13.15
CA LEU A 37 -0.17 2.06 -12.60
C LEU A 37 -1.46 2.80 -12.28
N SER A 38 -2.58 2.08 -12.11
CA SER A 38 -3.81 2.70 -11.64
C SER A 38 -3.73 3.00 -10.14
N GLY A 39 -4.32 4.12 -9.71
CA GLY A 39 -4.48 4.43 -8.28
C GLY A 39 -5.22 3.31 -7.54
N GLU A 40 -6.22 2.69 -8.18
CA GLU A 40 -6.92 1.52 -7.63
C GLU A 40 -5.99 0.34 -7.31
N LEU A 41 -4.91 0.15 -8.08
CA LEU A 41 -3.93 -0.91 -7.80
C LEU A 41 -3.03 -0.54 -6.61
N VAL A 42 -2.66 0.73 -6.45
CA VAL A 42 -1.97 1.22 -5.25
C VAL A 42 -2.81 0.95 -4.02
N GLU A 43 -4.07 1.39 -4.03
CA GLU A 43 -5.00 1.15 -2.91
C GLU A 43 -5.16 -0.34 -2.62
N LEU A 44 -5.33 -1.17 -3.65
CA LEU A 44 -5.46 -2.61 -3.48
C LEU A 44 -4.23 -3.24 -2.82
N ILE A 45 -3.02 -2.79 -3.16
CA ILE A 45 -1.77 -3.23 -2.52
C ILE A 45 -1.79 -2.90 -1.02
N LEU A 46 -2.07 -1.63 -0.68
CA LEU A 46 -2.06 -1.15 0.71
C LEU A 46 -3.17 -1.78 1.57
N VAL A 47 -4.36 -1.99 1.00
CA VAL A 47 -5.46 -2.70 1.67
C VAL A 47 -5.10 -4.16 1.89
N THR A 48 -4.64 -4.85 0.85
CA THR A 48 -4.35 -6.30 0.94
C THR A 48 -3.23 -6.58 1.93
N GLU A 49 -2.21 -5.72 2.01
CA GLU A 49 -1.16 -5.81 3.02
C GLU A 49 -1.73 -5.81 4.45
N ARG A 50 -2.61 -4.84 4.74
CA ARG A 50 -3.24 -4.68 6.06
C ARG A 50 -4.24 -5.79 6.37
N GLU A 51 -4.98 -6.26 5.36
CA GLU A 51 -5.85 -7.43 5.48
C GLU A 51 -5.07 -8.69 5.89
N LEU A 52 -3.87 -8.87 5.33
CA LEU A 52 -2.98 -9.98 5.67
C LEU A 52 -2.23 -9.77 6.99
N GLY A 53 -2.18 -8.54 7.51
CA GLY A 53 -1.49 -8.19 8.74
C GLY A 53 0.02 -8.45 8.68
N ILE A 54 0.64 -8.14 7.53
CA ILE A 54 2.05 -8.40 7.25
C ILE A 54 2.90 -7.14 7.15
N HIS A 55 2.34 -5.97 7.42
CA HIS A 55 2.97 -4.66 7.27
C HIS A 55 4.13 -4.40 8.24
N ASP A 56 4.33 -5.26 9.23
CA ASP A 56 5.46 -5.23 10.16
C ASP A 56 6.71 -5.99 9.64
N ARG A 57 6.61 -6.65 8.48
CA ARG A 57 7.69 -7.42 7.86
C ARG A 57 8.58 -6.55 6.97
N ASP A 58 9.67 -7.12 6.49
CA ASP A 58 10.51 -6.46 5.49
C ASP A 58 9.78 -6.37 4.13
N LEU A 59 10.05 -5.30 3.38
CA LEU A 59 9.36 -5.00 2.12
C LEU A 59 9.50 -6.12 1.07
N PHE A 60 10.63 -6.83 1.06
CA PHE A 60 10.84 -7.93 0.13
C PHE A 60 9.91 -9.11 0.42
N THR A 61 9.76 -9.47 1.70
CA THR A 61 8.81 -10.49 2.15
C THR A 61 7.37 -10.07 1.87
N ILE A 62 7.01 -8.82 2.16
CA ILE A 62 5.66 -8.30 1.93
C ILE A 62 5.32 -8.37 0.44
N ALA A 63 6.18 -7.81 -0.41
CA ALA A 63 5.95 -7.75 -1.85
C ALA A 63 5.84 -9.16 -2.48
N SER A 64 6.68 -10.10 -2.05
CA SER A 64 6.59 -11.50 -2.50
C SER A 64 5.29 -12.17 -2.08
N THR A 65 4.82 -11.89 -0.85
CA THR A 65 3.56 -12.43 -0.31
C THR A 65 2.36 -11.87 -1.07
N LEU A 66 2.33 -10.55 -1.31
CA LEU A 66 1.25 -9.90 -2.05
C LEU A 66 1.22 -10.33 -3.52
N ALA A 67 2.37 -10.48 -4.18
CA ALA A 67 2.42 -11.00 -5.55
C ALA A 67 1.81 -12.42 -5.64
N ALA A 68 2.13 -13.29 -4.68
CA ALA A 68 1.54 -14.62 -4.60
C ALA A 68 0.04 -14.59 -4.31
N GLU A 69 -0.41 -13.70 -3.42
CA GLU A 69 -1.82 -13.51 -3.08
C GLU A 69 -2.62 -13.02 -4.30
N PHE A 70 -2.13 -12.01 -5.02
CA PHE A 70 -2.78 -11.53 -6.23
C PHE A 70 -2.83 -12.58 -7.34
N ALA A 71 -1.77 -13.38 -7.50
CA ALA A 71 -1.78 -14.51 -8.41
C ALA A 71 -2.85 -15.55 -8.01
N ALA A 72 -2.98 -15.86 -6.73
CA ALA A 72 -4.00 -16.79 -6.22
C ALA A 72 -5.43 -16.25 -6.39
N ARG A 73 -5.62 -14.92 -6.28
CA ARG A 73 -6.90 -14.22 -6.53
C ARG A 73 -7.22 -14.05 -8.02
N GLY A 74 -6.32 -14.43 -8.92
CA GLY A 74 -6.48 -14.23 -10.37
C GLY A 74 -6.38 -12.77 -10.81
N ILE A 75 -5.83 -11.90 -9.95
CA ILE A 75 -5.61 -10.49 -10.23
C ILE A 75 -4.30 -10.39 -11.03
N GLN A 76 -4.40 -10.56 -12.34
CA GLN A 76 -3.31 -10.43 -13.29
C GLN A 76 -3.80 -9.64 -14.50
N THR A 77 -3.35 -8.40 -14.67
CA THR A 77 -3.73 -7.56 -15.82
C THR A 77 -3.02 -7.95 -17.12
N ALA A 78 -1.95 -8.75 -17.02
CA ALA A 78 -1.32 -9.57 -18.06
C ALA A 78 -0.35 -10.55 -17.37
N PRO A 79 0.17 -11.60 -18.03
CA PRO A 79 1.26 -12.40 -17.48
C PRO A 79 2.45 -11.50 -17.11
N GLY A 80 2.78 -11.43 -15.81
CA GLY A 80 3.88 -10.61 -15.30
C GLY A 80 3.58 -9.12 -15.07
N ALA A 81 2.32 -8.69 -15.11
CA ALA A 81 1.98 -7.27 -14.94
C ALA A 81 2.06 -6.77 -13.48
N ILE A 82 1.81 -7.65 -12.50
CA ILE A 82 1.91 -7.32 -11.08
C ILE A 82 3.03 -8.17 -10.48
N THR A 83 4.24 -7.61 -10.44
CA THR A 83 5.44 -8.27 -9.94
C THR A 83 5.74 -7.87 -8.50
N ALA A 84 6.53 -8.68 -7.79
CA ALA A 84 7.02 -8.30 -6.47
C ALA A 84 7.86 -7.01 -6.52
N ASP A 85 8.59 -6.75 -7.60
CA ASP A 85 9.34 -5.50 -7.74
C ASP A 85 8.44 -4.28 -7.86
N LEU A 86 7.35 -4.37 -8.61
CA LEU A 86 6.35 -3.30 -8.71
C LEU A 86 5.70 -3.03 -7.35
N ILE A 87 5.30 -4.10 -6.64
CA ILE A 87 4.71 -3.98 -5.32
C ILE A 87 5.72 -3.37 -4.35
N ARG A 88 6.99 -3.78 -4.38
CA ARG A 88 8.03 -3.22 -3.51
C ARG A 88 8.19 -1.71 -3.73
N ALA A 89 8.18 -1.23 -4.97
CA ALA A 89 8.25 0.20 -5.26
C ALA A 89 7.10 0.97 -4.60
N VAL A 90 5.87 0.44 -4.67
CA VAL A 90 4.70 1.01 -3.97
C VAL A 90 4.94 1.10 -2.44
N LEU A 91 5.46 0.03 -1.83
CA LEU A 91 5.68 -0.03 -0.38
C LEU A 91 6.85 0.85 0.08
N GLU A 92 7.86 1.07 -0.77
CA GLU A 92 8.97 1.99 -0.50
C GLU A 92 8.49 3.44 -0.41
N TRP A 93 7.56 3.84 -1.29
CA TRP A 93 6.91 5.15 -1.19
C TRP A 93 6.01 5.24 0.03
N GLU A 94 5.27 4.19 0.37
CA GLU A 94 4.52 4.17 1.63
C GLU A 94 5.41 4.41 2.85
N ASP A 95 6.58 3.76 2.93
CA ASP A 95 7.54 3.98 4.01
C ASP A 95 8.01 5.44 4.09
N GLN A 96 8.22 6.09 2.95
CA GLN A 96 8.56 7.51 2.91
C GLN A 96 7.40 8.38 3.39
N PHE A 97 6.18 8.14 2.92
CA PHE A 97 4.99 8.87 3.36
C PHE A 97 4.79 8.75 4.87
N LEU A 98 4.85 7.53 5.39
CA LEU A 98 4.71 7.24 6.82
C LEU A 98 5.83 7.90 7.63
N GLY A 99 7.06 7.91 7.12
CA GLY A 99 8.20 8.64 7.69
C GLY A 99 7.94 10.15 7.78
N LEU A 100 7.40 10.76 6.73
CA LEU A 100 7.01 12.18 6.71
C LEU A 100 5.85 12.48 7.66
N ALA A 101 4.89 11.56 7.78
CA ALA A 101 3.75 11.66 8.69
C ALA A 101 4.10 11.35 10.16
N GLY A 102 5.30 10.86 10.43
CA GLY A 102 5.72 10.43 11.78
C GLY A 102 4.98 9.19 12.28
N ILE A 103 4.48 8.35 11.37
CA ILE A 103 3.72 7.13 11.68
C ILE A 103 4.65 5.92 11.53
N PRO A 104 4.86 5.11 12.59
CA PRO A 104 5.60 3.86 12.44
C PRO A 104 4.80 2.87 11.59
N ARG A 105 5.42 2.26 10.58
CA ARG A 105 4.77 1.24 9.74
C ARG A 105 4.11 0.14 10.58
N ALA A 106 4.81 -0.39 11.58
CA ALA A 106 4.31 -1.45 12.47
C ALA A 106 3.05 -1.08 13.28
N GLU A 107 2.73 0.21 13.44
CA GLU A 107 1.53 0.68 14.16
C GLU A 107 0.34 0.97 13.20
N SER A 108 0.65 1.02 11.89
CA SER A 108 -0.24 1.31 10.77
C SER A 108 -1.17 0.16 10.41
#